data_AF-T5AEC1-F1
#
_entry.id   AF-T5AEC1-F1
#
_cell.length_a   1.000
_cell.length_b   1.000
_cell.length_c   1.000
_cell.angle_alpha   90.00
_cell.angle_beta   90.00
_cell.angle_gamma   90.00
#
_symmetry.space_group_name_H-M   'P 1'
#
loop_
_entity.id
_entity.type
_entity.pdbx_description
1 polymer ?
#
loop_
_entity_poly.entity_id
_entity_poly.type
_entity_poly.pdbx_seq_one_letter_code
_entity_poly.pdbx_strand_id
1 'polypeptide(L)'
;MKLPADTPMAINCEWGAFDNEHKVLPRTDYDKIIDRDSPRPGQQAFEKMIAGLYLGEIFRLVMVDLYDNRDAKVFEGQNIDLLRKPYALDSSFLSAIEEDPFENLQETQDLFTNKLNITCNRGELELMRRLAELIGTRAARLSACGVAAICRKKGYKSCHVGADGSVFNKYPHFKARGAQALREILDWPEKTNPNEEDPVEILAAEDGSGVGAALIAALTLKRVNAGNMAGILHPENFK
;
A
#
# COMPACT_ATOMS: atom_id res chain seq x y z
N MET A 1 16.51 26.92 -19.35
CA MET A 1 16.83 25.83 -20.31
C MET A 1 15.79 25.85 -21.42
N LYS A 2 16.21 25.74 -22.69
CA LYS A 2 15.28 25.56 -23.82
C LYS A 2 15.31 24.09 -24.23
N LEU A 3 14.56 23.25 -23.52
CA LEU A 3 14.33 21.88 -23.97
C LEU A 3 13.22 21.90 -25.04
N PRO A 4 13.28 21.05 -26.07
CA PRO A 4 12.16 20.84 -26.99
C PRO A 4 10.87 20.50 -26.22
N ALA A 5 9.73 21.03 -26.68
CA ALA A 5 8.44 20.88 -25.99
C ALA A 5 7.97 19.41 -25.90
N ASP A 6 8.44 18.57 -26.81
CA ASP A 6 8.18 17.14 -26.91
C ASP A 6 9.17 16.28 -26.10
N THR A 7 10.14 16.89 -25.40
CA THR A 7 11.13 16.16 -24.60
C THR A 7 10.43 15.38 -23.47
N PRO A 8 10.58 14.05 -23.42
CA PRO A 8 10.07 13.26 -22.30
C PRO A 8 10.73 13.68 -20.98
N MET A 9 9.93 13.78 -19.93
CA MET A 9 10.38 14.10 -18.58
C MET A 9 9.83 13.08 -17.60
N ALA A 10 10.71 12.40 -16.88
CA ALA A 10 10.33 11.57 -15.75
C ALA A 10 9.91 12.47 -14.58
N ILE A 11 8.81 12.13 -13.91
CA ILE A 11 8.28 12.89 -12.78
C ILE A 11 8.24 11.96 -11.57
N ASN A 12 8.93 12.34 -10.50
CA ASN A 12 8.67 11.77 -9.18
C ASN A 12 7.45 12.48 -8.60
N CYS A 13 6.34 11.76 -8.47
CA CYS A 13 5.08 12.35 -8.03
C CYS A 13 5.04 12.66 -6.53
N GLU A 14 5.78 11.92 -5.69
CA GLU A 14 5.67 11.98 -4.22
C GLU A 14 4.20 12.01 -3.75
N TRP A 15 3.34 11.18 -4.37
CA TRP A 15 1.89 11.25 -4.19
C TRP A 15 1.40 10.74 -2.83
N GLY A 16 2.31 10.36 -1.93
CA GLY A 16 1.95 10.00 -0.55
C GLY A 16 1.24 11.14 0.17
N ALA A 17 1.54 12.39 -0.22
CA ALA A 17 0.92 13.61 0.26
C ALA A 17 -0.46 13.92 -0.37
N PHE A 18 -0.97 13.09 -1.28
CA PHE A 18 -2.28 13.31 -1.90
C PHE A 18 -3.38 13.37 -0.83
N ASP A 19 -4.26 14.37 -0.97
CA ASP A 19 -5.41 14.62 -0.10
C ASP A 19 -5.06 14.87 1.38
N ASN A 20 -3.95 15.55 1.66
CA ASN A 20 -3.69 16.12 2.99
C ASN A 20 -4.78 17.14 3.41
N GLU A 21 -5.57 17.63 2.46
CA GLU A 21 -6.75 18.46 2.70
C GLU A 21 -7.98 17.65 3.15
N HIS A 22 -7.92 16.31 3.09
CA HIS A 22 -8.93 15.36 3.56
C HIS A 22 -10.32 15.56 2.94
N LYS A 23 -10.38 15.72 1.62
CA LYS A 23 -11.62 15.97 0.88
C LYS A 23 -12.23 14.72 0.26
N VAL A 24 -11.42 13.72 -0.09
CA VAL A 24 -11.87 12.59 -0.93
C VAL A 24 -11.54 11.22 -0.37
N LEU A 25 -10.47 11.10 0.42
CA LEU A 25 -10.08 9.83 1.03
C LEU A 25 -11.10 9.42 2.11
N PRO A 26 -11.58 8.16 2.09
CA PRO A 26 -12.54 7.65 3.08
C PRO A 26 -11.87 7.38 4.44
N ARG A 27 -11.43 8.43 5.13
CA ARG A 27 -10.75 8.34 6.42
C ARG A 27 -11.72 7.93 7.53
N THR A 28 -11.42 6.80 8.16
CA THR A 28 -12.09 6.35 9.38
C THR A 28 -11.55 7.10 10.60
N ASP A 29 -12.18 6.92 11.76
CA ASP A 29 -11.65 7.49 13.00
C ASP A 29 -10.29 6.87 13.40
N TYR A 30 -10.04 5.62 13.01
CA TYR A 30 -8.74 4.96 13.18
C TYR A 30 -7.64 5.63 12.34
N ASP A 31 -7.94 6.00 11.09
CA ASP A 31 -6.99 6.74 10.23
C ASP A 31 -6.70 8.14 10.78
N LYS A 32 -7.66 8.75 11.49
CA LYS A 32 -7.47 10.05 12.17
C LYS A 32 -6.58 9.91 13.40
N ILE A 33 -6.73 8.84 14.17
CA ILE A 33 -5.85 8.53 15.30
C ILE A 33 -4.40 8.34 14.82
N ILE A 34 -4.18 7.51 13.79
CA ILE A 34 -2.84 7.27 13.22
C ILE A 34 -2.19 8.57 12.77
N ASP A 35 -2.93 9.41 12.06
CA ASP A 35 -2.42 10.67 11.58
C ASP A 35 -2.06 11.63 12.72
N ARG A 36 -2.94 11.78 13.71
CA ARG A 36 -2.72 12.61 14.91
C ARG A 36 -1.48 12.19 15.68
N ASP A 37 -1.26 10.88 15.83
CA ASP A 37 -0.17 10.33 16.65
C ASP A 37 1.13 10.10 15.84
N SER A 38 1.09 10.35 14.53
CA SER A 38 2.28 10.24 13.67
C SER A 38 3.29 11.36 13.91
N PRO A 39 4.56 11.20 13.50
CA PRO A 39 5.57 12.27 13.61
C PRO A 39 5.23 13.55 12.83
N ARG A 40 4.33 13.46 11.83
CA ARG A 40 3.92 14.58 11.00
C ARG A 40 2.39 14.54 10.78
N PRO A 41 1.60 15.02 11.76
CA PRO A 41 0.15 15.08 11.63
C PRO A 41 -0.27 15.98 10.47
N GLY A 42 -1.28 15.56 9.71
CA GLY A 42 -1.79 16.27 8.53
C GLY A 42 -0.92 16.15 7.27
N GLN A 43 0.14 15.33 7.30
CA GLN A 43 0.97 15.02 6.13
C GLN A 43 0.85 13.57 5.73
N GLN A 44 1.23 13.24 4.49
CA GLN A 44 1.27 11.88 3.97
C GLN A 44 -0.08 11.14 4.08
N ALA A 45 -1.21 11.85 3.88
CA ALA A 45 -2.54 11.31 4.09
C ALA A 45 -2.81 10.05 3.27
N PHE A 46 -2.47 10.06 1.98
CA PHE A 46 -2.65 8.89 1.11
C PHE A 46 -1.74 7.73 1.53
N GLU A 47 -0.46 8.00 1.79
CA GLU A 47 0.50 6.98 2.24
C GLU A 47 0.05 6.30 3.55
N LYS A 48 -0.46 7.08 4.50
CA LYS A 48 -1.01 6.56 5.76
C LYS A 48 -2.15 5.57 5.57
N MET A 49 -2.87 5.64 4.46
CA MET A 49 -3.99 4.73 4.18
C MET A 49 -3.59 3.47 3.40
N ILE A 50 -2.41 3.43 2.77
CA ILE A 50 -2.01 2.33 1.88
C ILE A 50 -0.71 1.62 2.27
N ALA A 51 0.18 2.30 3.00
CA ALA A 51 1.50 1.76 3.31
C ALA A 51 1.44 0.68 4.39
N GLY A 52 2.25 -0.37 4.21
CA GLY A 52 2.30 -1.53 5.12
C GLY A 52 2.56 -1.19 6.58
N LEU A 53 3.28 -0.08 6.84
CA LEU A 53 3.54 0.44 8.18
C LEU A 53 2.25 0.67 8.99
N TYR A 54 1.17 1.09 8.33
CA TYR A 54 -0.06 1.52 9.01
C TYR A 54 -1.17 0.47 9.00
N LEU A 55 -1.08 -0.56 8.13
CA LEU A 55 -2.13 -1.60 8.03
C LEU A 55 -2.29 -2.36 9.35
N GLY A 56 -1.17 -2.74 9.98
CA GLY A 56 -1.18 -3.38 11.29
C GLY A 56 -1.68 -2.47 12.41
N GLU A 57 -1.39 -1.18 12.34
CA GLU A 57 -1.84 -0.22 13.34
C GLU A 57 -3.35 0.06 13.25
N ILE A 58 -3.92 0.10 12.04
CA ILE A 58 -5.38 0.19 11.86
C ILE A 58 -6.05 -1.03 12.49
N PHE A 59 -5.55 -2.23 12.19
CA PHE A 59 -6.07 -3.46 12.77
C PHE A 59 -6.02 -3.41 14.29
N ARG A 60 -4.87 -3.03 14.85
CA ARG A 60 -4.66 -2.91 16.30
C ARG A 60 -5.67 -1.95 16.94
N LEU A 61 -5.85 -0.76 16.36
CA LEU A 61 -6.77 0.25 16.88
C LEU A 61 -8.21 -0.23 16.88
N VAL A 62 -8.66 -0.91 15.82
CA VAL A 62 -10.00 -1.51 15.76
C VAL A 62 -10.17 -2.56 16.85
N MET A 63 -9.19 -3.45 17.05
CA MET A 63 -9.28 -4.50 18.07
C MET A 63 -9.27 -3.94 19.49
N VAL A 64 -8.52 -2.86 19.75
CA VAL A 64 -8.56 -2.15 21.04
C VAL A 64 -9.92 -1.49 21.26
N ASP A 65 -10.48 -0.84 20.24
CA ASP A 65 -11.81 -0.21 20.32
C ASP A 65 -12.91 -1.25 20.59
N LEU A 66 -12.87 -2.40 19.90
CA LEU A 66 -13.81 -3.50 20.13
C LEU A 66 -13.68 -4.12 21.52
N TYR A 67 -12.47 -4.22 22.08
CA TYR A 67 -12.27 -4.66 23.46
C TYR A 67 -12.81 -3.63 24.47
N ASP A 68 -12.54 -2.35 24.25
CA ASP A 68 -12.97 -1.26 25.14
C ASP A 68 -14.49 -1.06 25.10
N ASN A 69 -15.14 -1.42 23.98
CA ASN A 69 -16.58 -1.48 23.87
C ASN A 69 -17.17 -2.73 24.54
N ARG A 70 -17.69 -2.55 25.77
CA ARG A 70 -18.27 -3.64 26.58
C ARG A 70 -19.43 -4.38 25.92
N ASP A 71 -20.14 -3.76 24.98
CA ASP A 71 -21.25 -4.42 24.28
C ASP A 71 -20.74 -5.41 23.22
N ALA A 72 -19.52 -5.24 22.70
CA ALA A 72 -18.94 -6.11 21.69
C ALA A 72 -18.38 -7.43 22.25
N LYS A 73 -18.03 -7.46 23.55
CA LYS A 73 -17.54 -8.65 24.28
C LYS A 73 -16.35 -9.36 23.62
N VAL A 74 -15.47 -8.62 22.96
CA VAL A 74 -14.24 -9.15 22.34
C VAL A 74 -13.15 -9.28 23.40
N PHE A 75 -12.50 -10.45 23.45
CA PHE A 75 -11.46 -10.86 24.40
C PHE A 75 -11.87 -10.71 25.88
N GLU A 76 -13.12 -11.05 26.21
CA GLU A 76 -13.66 -10.91 27.57
C GLU A 76 -12.77 -11.61 28.62
N GLY A 77 -12.35 -10.84 29.63
CA GLY A 77 -11.47 -11.34 30.70
C GLY A 77 -9.99 -11.55 30.33
N GLN A 78 -9.58 -11.25 29.08
CA GLN A 78 -8.19 -11.33 28.66
C GLN A 78 -7.42 -10.04 28.99
N ASN A 79 -6.09 -10.14 29.16
CA ASN A 79 -5.19 -9.00 29.24
C ASN A 79 -4.73 -8.61 27.82
N ILE A 80 -4.94 -7.34 27.43
CA ILE A 80 -4.58 -6.82 26.10
C ILE A 80 -3.43 -5.79 26.12
N ASP A 81 -2.61 -5.74 27.17
CA ASP A 81 -1.53 -4.75 27.34
C ASP A 81 -0.54 -4.76 26.18
N LEU A 82 -0.27 -5.93 25.59
CA LEU A 82 0.57 -6.08 24.40
C LEU A 82 -0.08 -5.45 23.16
N LEU A 83 -1.40 -5.61 23.00
CA LEU A 83 -2.18 -5.04 21.90
C LEU A 83 -2.35 -3.52 22.04
N ARG A 84 -2.28 -2.96 23.26
CA ARG A 84 -2.34 -1.51 23.47
C ARG A 84 -1.08 -0.77 23.05
N LYS A 85 0.05 -1.46 22.88
CA LYS A 85 1.31 -0.84 22.45
C LYS A 85 1.19 -0.37 20.99
N PRO A 86 1.34 0.93 20.69
CA PRO A 86 1.30 1.43 19.32
C PRO A 86 2.31 0.70 18.44
N TYR A 87 1.92 0.37 17.21
CA TYR A 87 2.74 -0.32 16.21
C TYR A 87 3.28 -1.69 16.66
N ALA A 88 2.65 -2.34 17.65
CA ALA A 88 2.96 -3.71 18.02
C ALA A 88 2.61 -4.74 16.92
N LEU A 89 1.69 -4.37 16.03
CA LEU A 89 1.28 -5.16 14.89
C LEU A 89 1.69 -4.44 13.59
N ASP A 90 2.33 -5.18 12.71
CA ASP A 90 2.76 -4.76 11.38
C ASP A 90 1.94 -5.48 10.30
N SER A 91 2.12 -5.11 9.03
CA SER A 91 1.37 -5.74 7.92
C SER A 91 1.62 -7.25 7.79
N SER A 92 2.73 -7.78 8.30
CA SER A 92 3.00 -9.24 8.27
C SER A 92 2.03 -10.01 9.17
N PHE A 93 1.53 -9.40 10.25
CA PHE A 93 0.51 -9.99 11.10
C PHE A 93 -0.80 -10.23 10.33
N LEU A 94 -1.24 -9.25 9.54
CA LEU A 94 -2.44 -9.38 8.71
C LEU A 94 -2.23 -10.37 7.56
N SER A 95 -1.03 -10.36 6.96
CA SER A 95 -0.64 -11.36 5.95
C SER A 95 -0.85 -12.79 6.48
N ALA A 96 -0.31 -13.07 7.66
CA ALA A 96 -0.41 -14.39 8.28
C ALA A 96 -1.88 -14.78 8.57
N ILE A 97 -2.72 -13.84 9.01
CA ILE A 97 -4.15 -14.08 9.21
C ILE A 97 -4.85 -14.45 7.90
N GLU A 98 -4.55 -13.75 6.80
CA GLU A 98 -5.14 -14.01 5.49
C GLU A 98 -4.60 -15.28 4.82
N GLU A 99 -3.38 -15.69 5.16
CA GLU A 99 -2.74 -16.91 4.66
C GLU A 99 -3.17 -18.18 5.40
N ASP A 100 -3.78 -18.05 6.58
CA ASP A 100 -4.27 -19.18 7.36
C ASP A 100 -5.19 -20.08 6.50
N PRO A 101 -4.76 -21.32 6.21
CA PRO A 101 -5.46 -22.21 5.29
C PRO A 101 -6.55 -23.02 5.97
N PHE A 102 -6.66 -22.97 7.30
CA PHE A 102 -7.55 -23.84 8.04
C PHE A 102 -8.92 -23.21 8.30
N GLU A 103 -9.99 -23.98 8.13
CA GLU A 103 -11.36 -23.51 8.39
C GLU A 103 -11.58 -23.10 9.86
N ASN A 104 -10.83 -23.69 10.79
CA ASN A 104 -10.89 -23.34 12.21
C ASN A 104 -9.94 -22.19 12.60
N LEU A 105 -9.20 -21.61 11.65
CA LEU A 105 -8.27 -20.50 11.84
C LEU A 105 -7.21 -20.79 12.91
N GLN A 106 -6.63 -22.00 12.87
CA GLN A 106 -5.67 -22.45 13.89
C GLN A 106 -4.38 -21.64 13.89
N GLU A 107 -3.84 -21.29 12.72
CA GLU A 107 -2.60 -20.49 12.65
C GLU A 107 -2.83 -19.08 13.18
N THR A 108 -4.02 -18.52 12.91
CA THR A 108 -4.46 -17.26 13.50
C THR A 108 -4.54 -17.36 15.02
N GLN A 109 -5.15 -18.43 15.56
CA GLN A 109 -5.20 -18.67 17.00
C GLN A 109 -3.79 -18.74 17.62
N ASP A 110 -2.88 -19.48 16.99
CA ASP A 110 -1.50 -19.62 17.45
C ASP A 110 -0.74 -18.29 17.39
N LEU A 111 -0.96 -17.50 16.32
CA LEU A 111 -0.38 -16.18 16.13
C LEU A 111 -0.78 -15.21 17.26
N PHE A 112 -2.06 -15.16 17.62
CA PHE A 112 -2.55 -14.33 18.74
C PHE A 112 -2.03 -14.83 20.08
N THR A 113 -2.01 -16.13 20.30
CA THR A 113 -1.50 -16.73 21.54
C THR A 113 -0.01 -16.39 21.71
N ASN A 114 0.80 -16.61 20.68
CA ASN A 114 2.25 -16.46 20.74
C ASN A 114 2.71 -14.99 20.81
N LYS A 115 2.04 -14.08 20.06
CA LYS A 115 2.47 -12.67 19.97
C LYS A 115 1.81 -11.80 21.04
N LEU A 116 0.58 -12.11 21.44
CA LEU A 116 -0.24 -11.24 22.30
C LEU A 116 -0.68 -11.89 23.60
N ASN A 117 -0.45 -13.20 23.80
CA ASN A 117 -0.98 -13.97 24.93
C ASN A 117 -2.52 -13.88 25.05
N ILE A 118 -3.21 -13.85 23.90
CA ILE A 118 -4.68 -13.78 23.83
C ILE A 118 -5.21 -15.10 23.26
N THR A 119 -6.12 -15.73 23.98
CA THR A 119 -6.89 -16.87 23.48
C THR A 119 -8.19 -16.37 22.88
N CYS A 120 -8.49 -16.76 21.64
CA CYS A 120 -9.66 -16.28 20.92
C CYS A 120 -10.70 -17.40 20.79
N ASN A 121 -11.97 -17.03 20.77
CA ASN A 121 -13.04 -17.92 20.34
C ASN A 121 -13.21 -17.86 18.81
N ARG A 122 -14.00 -18.78 18.25
CA ARG A 122 -14.21 -18.88 16.80
C ARG A 122 -14.76 -17.59 16.18
N GLY A 123 -15.72 -16.93 16.82
CA GLY A 123 -16.32 -15.70 16.30
C GLY A 123 -15.32 -14.54 16.27
N GLU A 124 -14.41 -14.47 17.24
CA GLU A 124 -13.32 -13.50 17.25
C GLU A 124 -12.31 -13.76 16.13
N LEU A 125 -11.93 -15.04 15.92
CA LEU A 125 -11.03 -15.42 14.81
C LEU A 125 -11.63 -15.04 13.45
N GLU A 126 -12.90 -15.36 13.21
CA GLU A 126 -13.62 -15.01 11.98
C GLU A 126 -13.72 -13.47 11.78
N LEU A 127 -13.98 -12.73 12.87
CA LEU A 127 -13.99 -11.27 12.85
C LEU A 127 -12.62 -10.69 12.47
N MET A 128 -11.55 -11.22 13.06
CA MET A 128 -10.18 -10.77 12.81
C MET A 128 -9.74 -11.09 11.38
N ARG A 129 -10.08 -12.28 10.87
CA ARG A 129 -9.87 -12.63 9.47
C ARG A 129 -10.56 -11.64 8.55
N ARG A 130 -11.84 -11.35 8.82
CA ARG A 130 -12.61 -10.40 8.01
C ARG A 130 -12.03 -8.99 8.06
N LEU A 131 -11.57 -8.56 9.23
CA LEU A 131 -10.95 -7.24 9.41
C LEU A 131 -9.65 -7.12 8.60
N ALA A 132 -8.79 -8.13 8.64
CA ALA A 132 -7.55 -8.15 7.86
C ALA A 132 -7.85 -8.04 6.35
N GLU A 133 -8.81 -8.83 5.85
CA GLU A 133 -9.26 -8.77 4.45
C GLU A 133 -9.76 -7.39 4.04
N LEU A 134 -10.55 -6.72 4.90
CA LEU A 134 -11.08 -5.38 4.64
C LEU A 134 -9.96 -4.35 4.54
N ILE A 135 -8.99 -4.39 5.46
CA ILE A 135 -7.85 -3.47 5.48
C ILE A 135 -6.97 -3.68 4.23
N GLY A 136 -6.61 -4.92 3.92
CA GLY A 136 -5.82 -5.27 2.75
C GLY A 136 -6.52 -4.89 1.44
N THR A 137 -7.83 -5.17 1.33
CA THR A 137 -8.65 -4.78 0.18
C THR A 137 -8.71 -3.27 0.01
N ARG A 138 -8.94 -2.52 1.09
CA ARG A 138 -8.96 -1.06 1.06
C ARG A 138 -7.63 -0.51 0.55
N ALA A 139 -6.51 -0.98 1.09
CA ALA A 139 -5.18 -0.52 0.72
C ALA A 139 -4.85 -0.77 -0.77
N ALA A 140 -5.20 -1.95 -1.29
CA ALA A 140 -5.01 -2.29 -2.70
C ALA A 140 -5.88 -1.41 -3.62
N ARG A 141 -7.15 -1.22 -3.28
CA ARG A 141 -8.09 -0.42 -4.08
C ARG A 141 -7.71 1.05 -4.12
N LEU A 142 -7.28 1.62 -2.99
CA LEU A 142 -6.79 2.99 -2.94
C LEU A 142 -5.50 3.16 -3.73
N SER A 143 -4.55 2.24 -3.61
CA SER A 143 -3.33 2.24 -4.42
C SER A 143 -3.62 2.26 -5.93
N ALA A 144 -4.62 1.49 -6.38
CA ALA A 144 -5.05 1.46 -7.77
C ALA A 144 -5.57 2.81 -8.29
N CYS A 145 -6.13 3.67 -7.43
CA CYS A 145 -6.55 5.02 -7.82
C CYS A 145 -5.37 5.87 -8.33
N GLY A 146 -4.19 5.75 -7.71
CA GLY A 146 -3.00 6.49 -8.14
C GLY A 146 -2.53 6.06 -9.54
N VAL A 147 -2.51 4.75 -9.78
CA VAL A 147 -2.20 4.18 -11.10
C VAL A 147 -3.22 4.63 -12.15
N ALA A 148 -4.52 4.45 -11.87
CA ALA A 148 -5.59 4.83 -12.78
C ALA A 148 -5.57 6.34 -13.10
N ALA A 149 -5.25 7.19 -12.11
CA ALA A 149 -5.13 8.63 -12.30
C ALA A 149 -4.03 8.98 -13.31
N ILE A 150 -2.84 8.34 -13.23
CA ILE A 150 -1.77 8.55 -14.22
C ILE A 150 -2.20 8.05 -15.59
N CYS A 151 -2.76 6.84 -15.69
CA CYS A 151 -3.22 6.28 -16.96
C CYS A 151 -4.23 7.21 -17.65
N ARG A 152 -5.23 7.70 -16.91
CA ARG A 152 -6.21 8.68 -17.42
C ARG A 152 -5.56 9.99 -17.82
N LYS A 153 -4.68 10.56 -16.98
CA LYS A 153 -4.00 11.83 -17.25
C LYS A 153 -3.12 11.78 -18.50
N LYS A 154 -2.46 10.64 -18.73
CA LYS A 154 -1.55 10.43 -19.87
C LYS A 154 -2.24 9.85 -21.10
N GLY A 155 -3.49 9.40 -20.97
CA GLY A 155 -4.22 8.73 -22.04
C GLY A 155 -3.69 7.32 -22.34
N TYR A 156 -3.03 6.67 -21.38
CA TYR A 156 -2.55 5.30 -21.56
C TYR A 156 -3.73 4.34 -21.58
N LYS A 157 -3.89 3.64 -22.70
CA LYS A 157 -4.90 2.59 -22.90
C LYS A 157 -4.39 1.21 -22.49
N SER A 158 -3.08 1.01 -22.62
CA SER A 158 -2.40 -0.17 -22.12
C SER A 158 -0.98 0.18 -21.68
N CYS A 159 -0.54 -0.39 -20.55
CA CYS A 159 0.83 -0.26 -20.06
C CYS A 159 1.12 -1.25 -18.92
N HIS A 160 2.39 -1.59 -18.73
CA HIS A 160 2.85 -2.23 -17.50
C HIS A 160 3.26 -1.17 -16.48
N VAL A 161 2.89 -1.42 -15.22
CA VAL A 161 3.20 -0.58 -14.07
C VAL A 161 4.15 -1.37 -13.20
N GLY A 162 5.41 -0.96 -13.16
CA GLY A 162 6.39 -1.54 -12.25
C GLY A 162 6.07 -1.12 -10.81
N ALA A 163 5.80 -2.08 -9.94
CA ALA A 163 5.59 -1.90 -8.52
C ALA A 163 6.66 -2.66 -7.73
N ASP A 164 7.18 -2.01 -6.70
CA ASP A 164 8.06 -2.60 -5.71
C ASP A 164 7.52 -2.29 -4.30
N GLY A 165 7.97 -3.05 -3.32
CA GLY A 165 7.58 -2.93 -1.92
C GLY A 165 7.03 -4.22 -1.34
N SER A 166 7.23 -4.39 -0.03
CA SER A 166 6.84 -5.60 0.69
C SER A 166 5.35 -5.90 0.58
N VAL A 167 4.49 -4.87 0.60
CA VAL A 167 3.03 -5.06 0.48
C VAL A 167 2.68 -5.64 -0.89
N PHE A 168 3.17 -5.06 -1.98
CA PHE A 168 2.86 -5.55 -3.32
C PHE A 168 3.40 -6.97 -3.57
N ASN A 169 4.60 -7.25 -3.07
CA ASN A 169 5.29 -8.51 -3.32
C ASN A 169 4.86 -9.66 -2.41
N LYS A 170 4.46 -9.36 -1.17
CA LYS A 170 4.24 -10.37 -0.13
C LYS A 170 2.84 -10.38 0.47
N TYR A 171 2.08 -9.28 0.38
CA TYR A 171 0.76 -9.24 1.03
C TYR A 171 -0.26 -10.08 0.23
N PRO A 172 -1.03 -10.97 0.89
CA PRO A 172 -1.91 -11.92 0.22
C PRO A 172 -2.97 -11.22 -0.61
N HIS A 173 -3.20 -11.74 -1.82
CA HIS A 173 -4.21 -11.26 -2.76
C HIS A 173 -4.08 -9.78 -3.17
N PHE A 174 -3.03 -9.06 -2.78
CA PHE A 174 -2.91 -7.62 -3.02
C PHE A 174 -2.89 -7.29 -4.52
N LYS A 175 -2.16 -8.09 -5.30
CA LYS A 175 -2.11 -7.98 -6.78
C LYS A 175 -3.50 -8.18 -7.41
N ALA A 176 -4.20 -9.24 -7.00
CA ALA A 176 -5.53 -9.55 -7.51
C ALA A 176 -6.57 -8.45 -7.16
N ARG A 177 -6.54 -7.95 -5.92
CA ARG A 177 -7.38 -6.83 -5.45
C ARG A 177 -7.08 -5.55 -6.23
N GLY A 178 -5.80 -5.25 -6.49
CA GLY A 178 -5.39 -4.10 -7.30
C GLY A 178 -5.86 -4.20 -8.76
N ALA A 179 -5.69 -5.37 -9.39
CA ALA A 179 -6.16 -5.62 -10.76
C ALA A 179 -7.68 -5.51 -10.87
N GLN A 180 -8.41 -6.08 -9.89
CA GLN A 180 -9.87 -5.90 -9.82
C GLN A 180 -10.27 -4.43 -9.68
N ALA A 181 -9.59 -3.69 -8.80
CA ALA A 181 -9.86 -2.26 -8.63
C ALA A 181 -9.62 -1.47 -9.92
N LEU A 182 -8.55 -1.77 -10.67
CA LEU A 182 -8.27 -1.13 -11.96
C LEU A 182 -9.35 -1.42 -12.99
N ARG A 183 -9.80 -2.68 -13.10
CA ARG A 183 -10.93 -3.07 -13.96
C ARG A 183 -12.18 -2.24 -13.69
N GLU A 184 -12.55 -2.11 -12.42
CA GLU A 184 -13.72 -1.33 -11.99
C GLU A 184 -13.54 0.17 -12.23
N ILE A 185 -12.37 0.74 -11.94
CA ILE A 185 -12.10 2.18 -12.11
C ILE A 185 -12.06 2.54 -13.60
N LEU A 186 -11.45 1.70 -14.44
CA LEU A 186 -11.24 2.00 -15.87
C LEU A 186 -12.33 1.44 -16.78
N ASP A 187 -13.38 0.85 -16.18
CA ASP A 187 -14.60 0.39 -16.84
C ASP A 187 -14.31 -0.59 -18.00
N TRP A 188 -13.48 -1.60 -17.70
CA TRP A 188 -13.15 -2.64 -18.67
C TRP A 188 -14.21 -3.74 -18.68
N PRO A 189 -14.47 -4.36 -19.85
CA PRO A 189 -15.37 -5.50 -19.93
C PRO A 189 -14.86 -6.66 -19.07
N GLU A 190 -15.80 -7.50 -18.62
CA GLU A 190 -15.42 -8.76 -17.97
C GLU A 190 -14.54 -9.58 -18.91
N LYS A 191 -13.50 -10.19 -18.34
CA LYS A 191 -12.61 -11.05 -19.09
C LYS A 191 -13.39 -12.25 -19.62
N THR A 192 -13.32 -12.46 -20.92
CA THR A 192 -13.89 -13.65 -21.56
C THR A 192 -13.02 -14.88 -21.31
N ASN A 193 -11.72 -14.68 -21.09
CA ASN A 193 -10.76 -15.71 -20.71
C ASN A 193 -10.08 -15.30 -19.38
N PRO A 194 -10.15 -16.15 -18.32
CA PRO A 194 -9.50 -15.87 -17.04
C PRO A 194 -7.98 -15.62 -17.13
N ASN A 195 -7.33 -16.14 -18.17
CA ASN A 195 -5.89 -15.99 -18.41
C ASN A 195 -5.53 -14.78 -19.29
N GLU A 196 -6.52 -13.99 -19.72
CA GLU A 196 -6.27 -12.76 -20.47
C GLU A 196 -5.62 -11.71 -19.56
N GLU A 197 -4.61 -11.01 -20.08
CA GLU A 197 -3.95 -9.90 -19.38
C GLU A 197 -4.90 -8.69 -19.31
N ASP A 198 -4.84 -7.94 -18.22
CA ASP A 198 -5.56 -6.67 -18.15
C ASP A 198 -4.84 -5.62 -19.01
N PRO A 199 -5.55 -4.64 -19.63
CA PRO A 199 -4.89 -3.59 -20.41
C PRO A 199 -3.79 -2.85 -19.63
N VAL A 200 -4.00 -2.63 -18.32
CA VAL A 200 -2.97 -2.12 -17.41
C VAL A 200 -2.66 -3.15 -16.34
N GLU A 201 -1.42 -3.63 -16.33
CA GLU A 201 -0.95 -4.64 -15.38
C GLU A 201 0.06 -4.07 -14.41
N ILE A 202 -0.13 -4.35 -13.12
CA ILE A 202 0.85 -4.02 -12.10
C ILE A 202 1.75 -5.25 -11.92
N LEU A 203 3.03 -5.09 -12.24
CA LEU A 203 4.02 -6.15 -12.24
C LEU A 203 5.13 -5.82 -11.24
N ALA A 204 5.86 -6.85 -10.78
CA ALA A 204 7.03 -6.61 -9.94
C ALA A 204 8.09 -5.85 -10.74
N ALA A 205 8.59 -4.76 -10.18
CA ALA A 205 9.67 -4.00 -10.77
C ALA A 205 11.03 -4.63 -10.46
N GLU A 206 11.98 -4.40 -11.35
CA GLU A 206 13.41 -4.60 -11.09
C GLU A 206 13.92 -3.60 -10.03
N ASP A 207 15.12 -3.84 -9.50
CA ASP A 207 15.75 -2.96 -8.49
C ASP A 207 15.91 -1.51 -9.01
N GLY A 208 14.98 -0.64 -8.61
CA GLY A 208 15.00 0.78 -8.97
C GLY A 208 16.12 1.55 -8.27
N SER A 209 16.57 1.12 -7.10
CA SER A 209 17.54 1.84 -6.28
C SER A 209 18.99 1.61 -6.72
N GLY A 210 19.34 0.38 -7.12
CA GLY A 210 20.64 0.05 -7.68
C GLY A 210 20.68 0.18 -9.19
N VAL A 211 19.99 -0.73 -9.90
CA VAL A 211 20.01 -0.79 -11.37
C VAL A 211 19.42 0.50 -11.99
N GLY A 212 18.30 0.99 -11.46
CA GLY A 212 17.67 2.22 -11.93
C GLY A 212 18.60 3.45 -11.80
N ALA A 213 19.28 3.61 -10.66
CA ALA A 213 20.22 4.70 -10.44
C ALA A 213 21.41 4.63 -11.42
N ALA A 214 21.96 3.43 -11.66
CA ALA A 214 23.06 3.23 -12.61
C ALA A 214 22.63 3.57 -14.05
N LEU A 215 21.42 3.19 -14.46
CA LEU A 215 20.89 3.52 -15.78
C LEU A 215 20.67 5.03 -15.96
N ILE A 216 20.11 5.72 -14.95
CA ILE A 216 19.95 7.18 -14.97
C ILE A 216 21.32 7.87 -15.08
N ALA A 217 22.33 7.39 -14.33
CA ALA A 217 23.69 7.91 -14.44
C ALA A 217 24.28 7.71 -15.84
N ALA A 218 24.11 6.52 -16.43
CA ALA A 218 24.57 6.24 -17.79
C ALA A 218 23.88 7.13 -18.86
N LEU A 219 22.56 7.30 -18.77
CA LEU A 219 21.80 8.20 -19.65
C LEU A 219 22.23 9.67 -19.48
N THR A 220 22.54 10.06 -18.24
CA THR A 220 23.05 11.39 -17.91
C THR A 220 24.43 11.62 -18.54
N LEU A 221 25.38 10.71 -18.34
CA LEU A 221 26.71 10.78 -18.93
C LEU A 221 26.65 10.84 -20.46
N LYS A 222 25.79 10.05 -21.09
CA LYS A 222 25.57 10.09 -22.55
C LYS A 222 25.10 11.47 -23.02
N ARG A 223 24.16 12.10 -22.30
CA ARG A 223 23.66 13.45 -22.63
C ARG A 223 24.74 14.52 -22.44
N VAL A 224 25.49 14.42 -21.35
CA VAL A 224 26.61 15.32 -21.04
C VAL A 224 27.69 15.25 -22.12
N ASN A 225 28.09 14.06 -22.54
CA ASN A 225 29.06 13.85 -23.62
C ASN A 225 28.59 14.40 -24.97
N ALA A 226 27.26 14.49 -25.18
CA ALA A 226 26.66 15.14 -26.34
C ALA A 226 26.48 16.67 -26.18
N GLY A 227 27.01 17.25 -25.11
CA GLY A 227 26.94 18.69 -24.81
C GLY A 227 25.63 19.14 -24.15
N ASN A 228 24.74 18.22 -23.76
CA ASN A 228 23.46 18.55 -23.14
C ASN A 228 23.54 18.52 -21.61
N MET A 229 23.82 19.67 -21.01
CA MET A 229 23.94 19.88 -19.56
C MET A 229 22.62 20.25 -18.87
N ALA A 230 21.48 20.13 -19.56
CA ALA A 230 20.20 20.54 -19.00
C ALA A 230 19.83 19.70 -17.76
N GLY A 231 19.66 20.36 -16.62
CA GLY A 231 19.25 19.81 -15.33
C GLY A 231 20.41 19.43 -14.41
N ILE A 232 21.65 19.52 -14.86
CA ILE A 232 22.83 19.15 -14.07
C ILE A 232 23.11 20.22 -13.01
N LEU A 233 23.11 19.82 -11.73
CA LEU A 233 23.34 20.71 -10.60
C LEU A 233 24.80 21.22 -10.55
N HIS A 234 25.75 20.34 -10.83
CA HIS A 234 27.20 20.59 -10.77
C HIS A 234 27.88 20.33 -12.13
N PRO A 235 27.67 21.19 -13.13
CA PRO A 235 28.23 21.01 -14.47
C PRO A 235 29.76 21.03 -14.51
N GLU A 236 30.41 21.65 -13.52
CA GLU A 236 31.85 21.70 -13.33
C GLU A 236 32.51 20.32 -13.19
N ASN A 237 31.77 19.31 -12.73
CA ASN A 237 32.28 17.95 -12.52
C ASN A 237 32.43 17.14 -13.81
N PHE A 238 32.02 17.69 -14.96
CA PHE A 238 32.00 16.99 -16.25
C PHE A 238 32.88 17.65 -17.32
N LYS A 239 33.85 18.48 -16.90
CA LYS A 239 34.85 19.10 -17.77
C LYS A 239 36.04 18.20 -18.03
#